data_AF-A0A920DSJ6-F1
#
_entry.id   AF-A0A920DSJ6-F1
#
_cell.length_a   1.000
_cell.length_b   1.000
_cell.length_c   1.000
_cell.angle_alpha   90.00
_cell.angle_beta   90.00
_cell.angle_gamma   90.00
#
_symmetry.space_group_name_H-M   'P 1'
#
loop_
_entity.id
_entity.type
_entity.pdbx_description
1 polymer ?
#
loop_
_entity_poly.entity_id
_entity_poly.type
_entity_poly.pdbx_seq_one_letter_code
_entity_poly.pdbx_strand_id
1 'polypeptide(L)'
;MKNTKNETYTEEQKYWQEIRRGRYVEFNLLHDRGTHFGIKTKGRTESILMSLPSTVRWDYGFQTEKDSEEAKLIQVLMNPREWV
;
A
#
# COMPACT_ATOMS: atom_id res chain seq x y z
N MET A 1 15.00 -4.49 -8.24
CA MET A 1 14.47 -3.66 -9.35
C MET A 1 15.01 -4.01 -10.74
N LYS A 2 15.93 -4.97 -10.91
CA LYS A 2 16.52 -5.22 -12.25
C LYS A 2 15.60 -6.00 -13.21
N ASN A 3 14.63 -6.77 -12.70
CA ASN A 3 13.90 -7.72 -13.54
C ASN A 3 12.53 -7.20 -14.03
N THR A 4 11.85 -6.35 -13.26
CA THR A 4 10.47 -5.91 -13.56
C THR A 4 10.34 -4.44 -13.96
N LYS A 5 11.45 -3.69 -14.04
CA LYS A 5 11.42 -2.23 -14.31
C LYS A 5 10.89 -1.89 -15.70
N ASN A 6 11.16 -2.75 -16.68
CA ASN A 6 10.80 -2.52 -18.09
C ASN A 6 9.51 -3.25 -18.51
N GLU A 7 8.83 -3.91 -17.57
CA GLU A 7 7.55 -4.54 -17.84
C GLU A 7 6.49 -3.44 -18.02
N THR A 8 5.69 -3.58 -19.08
CA THR A 8 4.53 -2.72 -19.28
C THR A 8 3.43 -3.13 -18.33
N TYR A 9 2.71 -2.14 -17.78
CA TYR A 9 1.54 -2.37 -16.96
C TYR A 9 0.32 -1.72 -17.60
N THR A 10 -0.86 -2.24 -17.28
CA THR A 10 -2.13 -1.69 -17.73
C THR A 10 -2.64 -0.61 -16.79
N GLU A 11 -3.61 0.18 -17.23
CA GLU A 11 -4.26 1.20 -16.38
C GLU A 11 -4.98 0.56 -15.20
N GLU A 12 -5.53 -0.65 -15.35
CA GLU A 12 -6.16 -1.42 -14.27
C GLU A 12 -5.13 -1.81 -13.20
N GLN A 13 -3.93 -2.23 -13.60
CA GLN A 13 -2.85 -2.55 -12.67
C GLN A 13 -2.35 -1.29 -11.95
N LYS A 14 -2.34 -0.13 -12.63
CA LYS A 14 -2.01 1.16 -12.02
C LYS A 14 -3.06 1.58 -11.00
N TYR A 15 -4.33 1.47 -11.35
CA TYR A 15 -5.46 1.71 -10.47
C TYR A 15 -5.38 0.80 -9.23
N TRP A 16 -5.11 -0.50 -9.42
CA TRP A 16 -4.94 -1.45 -8.32
C TRP A 16 -3.78 -1.07 -7.40
N GLN A 17 -2.64 -0.66 -7.97
CA GLN A 17 -1.50 -0.16 -7.19
C GLN A 17 -1.90 1.00 -6.29
N GLU A 18 -2.72 1.94 -6.77
CA GLU A 18 -3.19 3.10 -6.00
C GLU A 18 -4.14 2.69 -4.86
N ILE A 19 -5.03 1.73 -5.10
CA ILE A 19 -5.88 1.13 -4.06
C ILE A 19 -5.02 0.48 -2.96
N ARG A 20 -3.97 -0.27 -3.34
CA ARG A 20 -3.05 -0.89 -2.37
C ARG A 20 -2.23 0.14 -1.59
N ARG A 21 -1.83 1.22 -2.24
CA ARG A 21 -1.14 2.35 -1.60
C ARG A 21 -2.03 3.05 -0.57
N GLY A 22 -3.36 3.08 -0.77
CA GLY A 22 -4.31 3.54 0.24
C GLY A 22 -4.19 2.77 1.56
N ARG A 23 -4.08 1.43 1.50
CA ARG A 23 -3.85 0.58 2.70
C ARG A 23 -2.50 0.83 3.36
N TYR A 24 -1.47 1.16 2.59
CA TYR A 24 -0.17 1.54 3.14
C TYR A 24 -0.23 2.86 3.92
N VAL A 25 -0.97 3.85 3.40
CA VAL A 25 -1.24 5.11 4.12
C VAL A 25 -2.01 4.86 5.40
N GLU A 26 -3.06 4.04 5.37
CA GLU A 26 -3.82 3.65 6.57
C GLU A 26 -2.90 3.06 7.63
N PHE A 27 -2.03 2.11 7.26
CA PHE A 27 -1.09 1.52 8.22
C PHE A 27 -0.16 2.57 8.84
N ASN A 28 0.48 3.42 8.03
CA ASN A 28 1.42 4.41 8.55
C ASN A 28 0.72 5.44 9.45
N LEU A 29 -0.49 5.86 9.10
CA LEU A 29 -1.22 6.88 9.86
C LEU A 29 -1.98 6.33 11.07
N LEU A 30 -2.33 5.04 11.12
CA LEU A 30 -3.16 4.45 12.18
C LEU A 30 -2.41 3.44 13.08
N HIS A 31 -1.35 2.83 12.58
CA HIS A 31 -0.67 1.73 13.28
C HIS A 31 0.83 1.94 13.49
N ASP A 32 1.51 2.66 12.58
CA ASP A 32 2.95 2.87 12.72
C ASP A 32 3.28 3.78 13.93
N ARG A 33 3.91 3.19 14.94
CA ARG A 33 4.29 3.89 16.18
C ARG A 33 5.28 5.02 15.92
N GLY A 34 6.18 4.88 14.95
CA GLY A 34 7.17 5.90 14.61
C GLY A 34 6.53 7.16 14.07
N THR A 35 5.61 7.00 13.10
CA THR A 35 4.80 8.09 12.53
C THR A 35 3.98 8.80 13.61
N HIS A 36 3.27 8.04 14.45
CA HIS A 36 2.49 8.62 15.56
C HIS A 36 3.35 9.42 16.52
N PHE A 37 4.48 8.85 16.93
CA PHE A 37 5.40 9.50 17.85
C PHE A 37 5.96 10.79 17.23
N GLY A 38 6.43 10.74 15.98
CA GLY A 38 6.96 11.91 15.28
C GLY A 38 5.95 13.05 15.17
N ILE A 39 4.69 12.75 14.85
CA ILE A 39 3.62 13.76 14.78
C ILE A 39 3.33 14.34 16.17
N LYS A 40 3.14 13.48 17.19
CA LYS A 40 2.81 13.91 18.56
C LYS A 40 3.92 14.75 19.20
N THR A 41 5.17 14.48 18.86
CA THR A 41 6.35 15.20 19.36
C THR A 41 6.70 16.44 18.54
N LYS A 42 5.86 16.82 17.56
CA LYS A 42 6.09 17.95 16.65
C LYS A 42 7.43 17.87 15.89
N GLY A 43 7.84 16.65 15.52
CA GLY A 43 8.97 16.45 14.62
C GLY A 43 8.71 17.05 13.23
N ARG A 44 9.73 17.07 12.37
CA ARG A 44 9.63 17.63 11.01
C ARG A 44 8.64 16.83 10.16
N THR A 45 7.43 17.35 9.99
CA THR A 45 6.31 16.67 9.33
C THR A 45 6.67 16.16 7.93
N GLU A 46 7.34 16.96 7.11
CA GLU A 46 7.76 16.55 5.75
C GLU A 46 8.68 15.32 5.76
N SER A 47 9.56 15.21 6.76
CA SER A 47 10.44 14.05 6.91
C SER A 47 9.67 12.83 7.39
N ILE A 48 8.70 13.00 8.28
CA ILE A 48 7.86 11.91 8.81
C ILE A 48 6.97 11.34 7.70
N LEU A 49 6.34 12.21 6.90
CA LEU A 49 5.39 11.82 5.87
C LEU A 49 6.03 11.45 4.53
N MET A 50 7.37 11.47 4.42
CA MET A 50 8.09 11.07 3.20
C MET A 50 7.85 9.62 2.79
N SER A 51 7.42 8.77 3.75
CA SER A 51 7.02 7.39 3.48
C SER A 51 5.72 7.30 2.68
N LEU A 52 4.89 8.34 2.67
CA LEU A 52 3.60 8.29 2.00
C LEU A 52 3.79 8.34 0.47
N PRO A 53 3.06 7.50 -0.28
CA PRO A 53 3.09 7.52 -1.73
C PRO A 53 2.47 8.80 -2.31
N SER A 54 2.96 9.19 -3.49
CA SER A 54 2.51 10.40 -4.20
C SER A 54 1.04 10.38 -4.65
N THR A 55 0.51 9.18 -4.94
CA THR A 55 -0.85 8.97 -5.44
C THR A 55 -1.42 7.72 -4.79
N VAL A 56 -2.66 7.86 -4.31
CA VAL A 56 -3.43 6.83 -3.59
C VAL A 56 -4.89 6.95 -3.97
N ARG A 57 -5.64 5.87 -3.77
CA ARG A 57 -7.08 5.84 -4.02
C ARG A 57 -7.81 5.09 -2.92
N TRP A 58 -9.02 5.54 -2.63
CA TRP A 58 -10.01 4.83 -1.80
C TRP A 58 -11.35 4.80 -2.52
N ASP A 59 -11.79 3.59 -2.84
CA ASP A 59 -13.09 3.36 -3.44
C ASP A 59 -13.98 2.62 -2.43
N TYR A 60 -15.20 3.12 -2.25
CA TYR A 60 -16.14 2.53 -1.31
C TYR A 60 -16.49 1.11 -1.72
N GLY A 61 -16.38 0.16 -0.78
CA GLY A 61 -16.74 -1.23 -1.02
C GLY A 61 -15.90 -1.91 -2.11
N PHE A 62 -14.67 -1.44 -2.37
CA PHE A 62 -13.81 -2.02 -3.41
C PHE A 62 -13.61 -3.53 -3.21
N GLN A 63 -13.86 -4.30 -4.27
CA GLN A 63 -13.64 -5.74 -4.32
C GLN A 63 -12.83 -6.10 -5.57
N THR A 64 -11.91 -7.05 -5.41
CA THR A 64 -11.16 -7.62 -6.53
C THR A 64 -12.04 -8.60 -7.29
N GLU A 65 -11.78 -8.75 -8.59
CA GLU A 65 -12.42 -9.80 -9.38
C GLU A 65 -12.07 -11.19 -8.81
N LYS A 66 -13.03 -12.11 -8.91
CA LYS A 66 -12.83 -13.47 -8.43
C LYS A 66 -11.71 -14.15 -9.22
N ASP A 67 -10.84 -14.88 -8.53
CA ASP A 67 -9.72 -15.64 -9.09
C ASP A 67 -8.62 -14.80 -9.80
N SER A 68 -8.66 -13.47 -9.67
CA SER A 68 -7.66 -12.56 -10.22
C SER A 68 -6.33 -12.61 -9.44
N GLU A 69 -5.25 -12.09 -10.03
CA GLU A 69 -3.95 -11.97 -9.34
C GLU A 69 -4.03 -11.04 -8.12
N GLU A 70 -4.85 -10.00 -8.20
CA GLU A 70 -5.16 -9.09 -7.10
C GLU A 70 -5.83 -9.83 -5.93
N ALA A 71 -6.82 -10.68 -6.22
CA ALA A 71 -7.49 -11.49 -5.21
C ALA A 71 -6.53 -12.47 -4.51
N LYS A 72 -5.66 -13.12 -5.29
CA LYS A 72 -4.60 -14.01 -4.76
C LYS A 72 -3.67 -13.27 -3.81
N LEU A 73 -3.23 -12.05 -4.19
CA LEU A 73 -2.41 -11.21 -3.31
C LEU A 73 -3.13 -10.91 -1.99
N ILE A 74 -4.40 -10.52 -2.03
CA ILE A 74 -5.17 -10.25 -0.81
C ILE A 74 -5.24 -11.47 0.09
N GLN A 75 -5.48 -12.66 -0.45
CA GLN A 75 -5.52 -13.90 0.32
C GLN A 75 -4.21 -14.18 1.06
N VAL A 76 -3.07 -13.94 0.39
CA VAL A 76 -1.74 -14.07 0.99
C VAL A 76 -1.52 -13.03 2.08
N LEU A 77 -1.97 -11.79 1.89
CA LEU A 77 -1.77 -10.72 2.88
C LEU A 77 -2.66 -10.86 4.12
N MET A 78 -3.79 -11.56 4.03
CA MET A 78 -4.68 -11.79 5.16
C MET A 78 -4.14 -12.81 6.16
N ASN A 79 -3.20 -13.67 5.76
CA ASN A 79 -2.71 -14.77 6.58
C ASN A 79 -1.17 -14.77 6.62
N PRO A 80 -0.54 -14.76 7.82
CA PRO A 80 0.89 -14.98 7.93
C PRO A 80 1.29 -16.28 7.23
N ARG A 81 2.35 -16.23 6.43
CA ARG A 81 2.86 -17.37 5.67
C ARG A 81 4.32 -17.61 5.99
N GLU A 82 4.69 -18.88 6.14
CA GLU A 82 6.10 -19.29 6.17
C GLU A 82 6.61 -19.47 4.74
N TRP A 83 7.81 -18.93 4.49
CA TRP A 83 8.37 -18.77 3.14
C TRP A 83 9.65 -19.59 2.92
N VAL A 84 10.18 -20.24 3.96
CA VAL A 84 11.47 -20.95 3.98
C VAL A 84 11.25 -22.42 4.27
#